data_AF-A0A9C7USG3-F1
#
_entry.id   AF-A0A9C7USG3-F1
#
_cell.length_a   1.000
_cell.length_b   1.000
_cell.length_c   1.000
_cell.angle_alpha   90.00
_cell.angle_beta   90.00
_cell.angle_gamma   90.00
#
_symmetry.space_group_name_H-M   'P 1'
#
loop_
_entity.id
_entity.type
_entity.pdbx_description
1 polymer ?
#
loop_
_entity_poly.entity_id
_entity_poly.type
_entity_poly.pdbx_seq_one_letter_code
_entity_poly.pdbx_strand_id
1 'polypeptide(L)'
;MEYFKWLVIFLFGSSILLFIPMLFIAVTTESLEEGLVKIRNNPWALAAFSDFTVGFIFNLTLICVREGSDLYQVPGRRPSYWSAFFWVMFALLVGNPAVLSYGIYQLIKAPNIKDAFLVTIGFDKTPSHTTTTKWLYWLFQLGMGGLLIYYVVSCLIALSSQSITSGWEYIQSDPWAYLTFFDNLLGILFTSVYMAVSQHPKWIHVIGWWLSLWLLGNGVTAIFAFQLCWRKYSIGESLVYRE
;
A
#
# COMPACT_ATOMS: atom_id res chain seq x y z
N MET A 1 -8.48 -2.24 22.48
CA MET A 1 -8.16 -1.68 21.14
C MET A 1 -7.12 -0.56 21.20
N GLU A 2 -7.07 0.25 22.27
CA GLU A 2 -6.10 1.34 22.38
C GLU A 2 -4.63 0.88 22.37
N TYR A 3 -4.29 -0.19 23.11
CA TYR A 3 -2.96 -0.80 23.07
C TYR A 3 -2.53 -1.24 21.67
N PHE A 4 -3.47 -1.71 20.84
CA PHE A 4 -3.18 -2.14 19.47
C PHE A 4 -2.83 -0.96 18.57
N LYS A 5 -3.49 0.20 18.76
CA LYS A 5 -3.14 1.45 18.06
C LYS A 5 -1.71 1.88 18.38
N TRP A 6 -1.30 1.86 19.65
CA TRP A 6 0.06 2.23 20.04
C TRP A 6 1.12 1.24 19.56
N LEU A 7 0.79 -0.06 19.55
CA LEU A 7 1.66 -1.08 18.96
C LEU A 7 1.91 -0.82 17.47
N VAL A 8 0.87 -0.48 16.71
CA VAL A 8 1.01 -0.16 15.28
C VAL A 8 1.82 1.12 15.07
N ILE A 9 1.60 2.17 15.89
CA ILE A 9 2.42 3.39 15.83
C ILE A 9 3.89 3.06 16.07
N PHE A 10 4.19 2.28 17.11
CA PHE A 10 5.56 1.87 17.42
C PHE A 10 6.18 1.07 16.28
N LEU A 11 5.44 0.10 15.73
CA LEU A 11 5.89 -0.74 14.62
C LEU A 11 6.16 0.07 13.34
N PHE A 12 5.29 1.02 13.00
CA PHE A 12 5.50 1.90 11.85
C PHE A 12 6.68 2.83 12.08
N GLY A 13 6.77 3.45 13.26
CA GLY A 13 7.84 4.37 13.62
C GLY A 13 9.21 3.70 13.62
N SER A 14 9.33 2.51 14.21
CA SER A 14 10.59 1.75 14.21
C SER A 14 11.01 1.34 12.80
N SER A 15 10.06 0.93 11.97
CA SER A 15 10.34 0.54 10.58
C SER A 15 10.82 1.72 9.72
N ILE A 16 10.25 2.91 9.92
CA ILE A 16 10.75 4.15 9.30
C ILE A 16 12.17 4.47 9.77
N LEU A 17 12.45 4.36 11.07
CA LEU A 17 13.79 4.62 11.61
C LEU A 17 14.83 3.65 11.05
N LEU A 18 14.46 2.39 10.81
CA LEU A 18 15.32 1.41 10.15
C LEU A 18 15.57 1.74 8.68
N PHE A 19 14.59 2.34 7.99
CA PHE A 19 14.71 2.74 6.59
C PHE A 19 15.74 3.85 6.34
N ILE A 20 15.82 4.84 7.25
CA ILE A 20 16.60 6.07 7.05
C ILE A 20 18.09 5.78 6.75
N PRO A 21 18.81 4.94 7.51
CA PRO A 21 20.20 4.61 7.19
C PRO A 21 20.39 3.98 5.81
N MET A 22 19.46 3.11 5.37
CA MET A 22 19.52 2.49 4.06
C MET A 22 19.34 3.51 2.94
N LEU A 23 18.39 4.44 3.10
CA LEU A 23 18.21 5.55 2.15
C LEU A 23 19.49 6.38 2.06
N PHE A 24 20.08 6.73 3.21
CA PHE A 24 21.32 7.50 3.26
C PHE A 24 22.47 6.77 2.55
N ILE A 25 22.63 5.47 2.77
CA ILE A 25 23.64 4.65 2.07
C ILE A 25 23.40 4.68 0.56
N ALA A 26 22.18 4.45 0.09
CA ALA A 26 21.87 4.43 -1.33
C ALA A 26 22.20 5.78 -2.01
N VAL A 27 21.70 6.90 -1.46
CA VAL A 27 21.89 8.23 -2.08
C VAL A 27 23.32 8.76 -2.00
N THR A 28 24.13 8.26 -1.06
CA THR A 28 25.54 8.66 -0.92
C THR A 28 26.50 7.75 -1.69
N THR A 29 26.08 6.54 -2.02
CA THR A 29 26.91 5.57 -2.76
C THR A 29 26.79 5.78 -4.26
N GLU A 30 25.58 6.05 -4.75
CA GLU A 30 25.30 6.14 -6.19
C GLU A 30 24.08 7.01 -6.48
N SER A 31 24.05 7.61 -7.68
CA SER A 31 22.93 8.46 -8.08
C SER A 31 21.64 7.64 -8.28
N LEU A 32 20.49 8.30 -8.15
CA LEU A 32 19.19 7.65 -8.40
C LEU A 32 19.07 7.11 -9.84
N GLU A 33 19.63 7.84 -10.82
CA GLU A 33 19.60 7.42 -12.22
C GLU A 33 20.38 6.11 -12.42
N GLU A 34 21.59 6.01 -11.87
CA GLU A 34 22.39 4.78 -11.91
C GLU A 34 21.67 3.63 -11.21
N GLY A 35 21.08 3.89 -10.05
CA GLY A 35 20.25 2.91 -9.32
C GLY A 35 19.10 2.36 -10.14
N LEU A 36 18.34 3.24 -10.82
CA LEU A 36 17.23 2.83 -11.68
C LEU A 36 17.71 2.01 -12.88
N VAL A 37 18.86 2.35 -13.47
CA VAL A 37 19.47 1.56 -14.55
C VAL A 37 19.82 0.16 -14.06
N LYS A 38 20.41 0.05 -12.87
CA LYS A 38 20.76 -1.23 -12.25
C LYS A 38 19.54 -2.09 -11.92
N ILE A 39 18.52 -1.51 -11.27
CA ILE A 39 17.24 -2.17 -11.01
C ILE A 39 16.62 -2.70 -12.31
N ARG A 40 16.58 -1.87 -13.35
CA ARG A 40 16.04 -2.26 -14.66
C ARG A 40 16.81 -3.43 -15.29
N ASN A 41 18.12 -3.48 -15.11
CA ASN A 41 18.99 -4.45 -15.76
C ASN A 41 19.09 -5.78 -14.99
N ASN A 42 18.60 -5.87 -13.76
CA ASN A 42 18.50 -7.12 -13.02
C ASN A 42 17.03 -7.61 -12.92
N PRO A 43 16.72 -8.84 -13.39
CA PRO A 43 15.34 -9.33 -13.41
C PRO A 43 14.65 -9.38 -12.04
N TRP A 44 15.37 -9.78 -10.99
CA TRP A 44 14.80 -9.86 -9.63
C TRP A 44 14.62 -8.49 -8.99
N ALA A 45 15.55 -7.55 -9.21
CA ALA A 45 15.38 -6.17 -8.77
C ALA A 45 14.21 -5.48 -9.48
N LEU A 46 14.05 -5.72 -10.79
CA LEU A 46 12.90 -5.22 -11.54
C LEU A 46 11.58 -5.82 -11.05
N ALA A 47 11.56 -7.12 -10.73
CA ALA A 47 10.39 -7.76 -10.13
C ALA A 47 10.05 -7.12 -8.77
N ALA A 48 11.03 -6.88 -7.89
CA ALA A 48 10.82 -6.18 -6.62
C ALA A 48 10.30 -4.75 -6.82
N PHE A 49 10.82 -4.02 -7.81
CA PHE A 49 10.34 -2.68 -8.16
C PHE A 49 8.90 -2.69 -8.69
N SER A 50 8.54 -3.70 -9.50
CA SER A 50 7.16 -3.87 -9.98
C SER A 50 6.20 -4.19 -8.84
N ASP A 51 6.62 -5.02 -7.87
CA ASP A 51 5.85 -5.32 -6.66
C ASP A 51 5.62 -4.07 -5.80
N PHE A 52 6.70 -3.31 -5.57
CA PHE A 52 6.63 -1.99 -4.93
C PHE A 52 5.60 -1.09 -5.61
N THR A 53 5.62 -1.01 -6.94
CA THR A 53 4.70 -0.16 -7.71
C THR A 53 3.24 -0.54 -7.47
N VAL A 54 2.93 -1.84 -7.43
CA VAL A 54 1.55 -2.33 -7.16
C VAL A 54 1.07 -1.85 -5.79
N GLY A 55 1.86 -2.09 -4.74
CA GLY A 55 1.49 -1.70 -3.37
C GLY A 55 1.43 -0.18 -3.20
N PHE A 56 2.36 0.52 -3.82
CA PHE A 56 2.47 1.97 -3.73
C PHE A 56 1.27 2.68 -4.38
N ILE A 57 0.82 2.25 -5.57
CA ILE A 57 -0.37 2.81 -6.22
C ILE A 57 -1.65 2.56 -5.41
N PHE A 58 -1.78 1.38 -4.80
CA PHE A 58 -2.87 1.10 -3.87
C PHE A 58 -2.87 2.09 -2.68
N ASN A 59 -1.69 2.28 -2.05
CA ASN A 59 -1.54 3.17 -0.90
C ASN A 59 -1.81 4.64 -1.24
N LEU A 60 -1.31 5.12 -2.39
CA LEU A 60 -1.61 6.48 -2.88
C LEU A 60 -3.10 6.67 -3.11
N THR A 61 -3.76 5.69 -3.72
CA THR A 61 -5.21 5.74 -3.95
C THR A 61 -5.95 5.81 -2.62
N LEU A 62 -5.53 5.05 -1.62
CA LEU A 62 -6.11 5.11 -0.27
C LEU A 62 -5.95 6.49 0.36
N ILE A 63 -4.77 7.11 0.26
CA ILE A 63 -4.52 8.48 0.75
C ILE A 63 -5.46 9.48 0.03
N CYS A 64 -5.51 9.44 -1.30
CA CYS A 64 -6.36 10.31 -2.12
C CYS A 64 -7.84 10.18 -1.75
N VAL A 65 -8.34 8.95 -1.64
CA VAL A 65 -9.73 8.68 -1.29
C VAL A 65 -10.04 9.15 0.13
N ARG A 66 -9.12 8.95 1.07
CA ARG A 66 -9.36 9.30 2.48
C ARG A 66 -9.25 10.79 2.75
N GLU A 67 -8.32 11.49 2.10
CA GLU A 67 -8.10 12.93 2.33
C GLU A 67 -8.94 13.81 1.39
N GLY A 68 -9.16 13.38 0.15
CA GLY A 68 -9.72 14.22 -0.91
C GLY A 68 -11.20 13.99 -1.23
N SER A 69 -11.85 12.95 -0.67
CA SER A 69 -13.22 12.61 -1.06
C SER A 69 -14.26 12.84 0.04
N ASP A 70 -15.24 13.67 -0.27
CA ASP A 70 -16.45 13.92 0.53
C ASP A 70 -17.36 12.70 0.73
N LEU A 71 -17.21 11.67 -0.11
CA LEU A 71 -17.96 10.40 -0.03
C LEU A 71 -17.43 9.47 1.06
N TYR A 72 -16.21 9.70 1.51
CA TYR A 72 -15.43 8.80 2.32
C TYR A 72 -14.94 9.60 3.52
N GLN A 73 -15.76 9.64 4.55
CA GLN A 73 -15.53 10.49 5.69
C GLN A 73 -14.93 9.71 6.86
N VAL A 74 -13.95 10.34 7.49
CA VAL A 74 -13.60 10.07 8.88
C VAL A 74 -14.55 10.92 9.72
N PRO A 75 -15.25 10.35 10.72
CA PRO A 75 -16.16 11.12 11.55
C PRO A 75 -15.51 12.40 12.09
N GLY A 76 -16.17 13.55 11.87
CA GLY A 76 -15.69 14.86 12.34
C GLY A 76 -14.57 15.50 11.51
N ARG A 77 -14.17 14.92 10.36
CA ARG A 77 -13.10 15.48 9.51
C ARG A 77 -13.62 15.92 8.14
N ARG A 78 -13.25 17.13 7.74
CA ARG A 78 -13.52 17.64 6.38
C ARG A 78 -12.42 17.19 5.41
N PRO A 79 -12.80 16.84 4.16
CA PRO A 79 -11.83 16.55 3.12
C PRO A 79 -10.99 17.80 2.79
N SER A 80 -9.74 17.56 2.43
CA SER A 80 -8.76 18.60 2.10
C SER A 80 -7.86 18.11 0.96
N TYR A 81 -8.05 18.68 -0.22
CA TYR A 81 -7.20 18.43 -1.38
C TYR A 81 -5.73 18.78 -1.11
N TRP A 82 -5.47 19.79 -0.27
CA TRP A 82 -4.11 20.15 0.14
C TRP A 82 -3.45 19.08 1.00
N SER A 83 -4.21 18.47 1.92
CA SER A 83 -3.72 17.34 2.71
C SER A 83 -3.46 16.12 1.83
N ALA A 84 -4.38 15.81 0.91
CA ALA A 84 -4.21 14.73 -0.06
C ALA A 84 -2.94 14.96 -0.91
N PHE A 85 -2.80 16.15 -1.49
CA PHE A 85 -1.64 16.54 -2.29
C PHE A 85 -0.34 16.42 -1.50
N PHE A 86 -0.29 16.96 -0.27
CA PHE A 86 0.90 16.88 0.58
C PHE A 86 1.33 15.41 0.80
N TRP A 87 0.40 14.55 1.24
CA TRP A 87 0.74 13.15 1.54
C TRP A 87 1.11 12.34 0.30
N VAL A 88 0.45 12.59 -0.84
CA VAL A 88 0.79 11.96 -2.12
C VAL A 88 2.18 12.40 -2.58
N MET A 89 2.48 13.70 -2.55
CA MET A 89 3.80 14.20 -2.94
C MET A 89 4.89 13.70 -1.99
N PHE A 90 4.61 13.65 -0.68
CA PHE A 90 5.56 13.10 0.29
C PHE A 90 5.82 11.62 0.04
N ALA A 91 4.78 10.84 -0.28
CA ALA A 91 4.92 9.44 -0.70
C ALA A 91 5.69 9.28 -2.01
N LEU A 92 5.46 10.13 -3.01
CA LEU A 92 6.22 10.08 -4.28
C LEU A 92 7.71 10.39 -4.09
N LEU A 93 8.06 11.21 -3.09
CA LEU A 93 9.45 11.59 -2.81
C LEU A 93 10.18 10.59 -1.94
N VAL A 94 9.49 9.94 -1.00
CA VAL A 94 10.13 9.14 0.07
C VAL A 94 9.69 7.68 0.09
N GLY A 95 8.68 7.29 -0.68
CA GLY A 95 8.19 5.92 -0.77
C GLY A 95 7.20 5.54 0.34
N ASN A 96 7.16 4.25 0.72
CA ASN A 96 6.28 3.78 1.80
C ASN A 96 6.64 4.28 3.22
N PRO A 97 7.84 4.79 3.56
CA PRO A 97 8.04 5.49 4.84
C PRO A 97 7.06 6.66 5.04
N ALA A 98 6.70 7.37 3.97
CA ALA A 98 5.69 8.42 4.01
C ALA A 98 4.27 7.86 4.18
N VAL A 99 3.97 6.70 3.58
CA VAL A 99 2.71 5.97 3.79
C VAL A 99 2.57 5.52 5.25
N LEU A 100 3.64 5.01 5.85
CA LEU A 100 3.66 4.65 7.27
C LEU A 100 3.51 5.90 8.16
N SER A 101 4.19 6.99 7.81
CA SER A 101 4.05 8.28 8.50
C SER A 101 2.61 8.80 8.45
N TYR A 102 1.96 8.66 7.29
CA TYR A 102 0.54 8.95 7.13
C TYR A 102 -0.30 8.05 8.04
N GLY A 103 -0.03 6.74 8.08
CA GLY A 103 -0.70 5.82 8.99
C GLY A 103 -0.58 6.23 10.46
N ILE A 104 0.61 6.60 10.92
CA ILE A 104 0.86 7.12 12.28
C ILE A 104 0.03 8.39 12.52
N TYR A 105 0.07 9.32 11.58
CA TYR A 105 -0.70 10.56 11.65
C TYR A 105 -2.21 10.29 11.81
N GLN A 106 -2.75 9.32 11.05
CA GLN A 106 -4.15 8.92 11.19
C GLN A 106 -4.44 8.25 12.53
N LEU A 107 -3.55 7.41 13.03
CA LEU A 107 -3.68 6.74 14.32
C LEU A 107 -3.67 7.71 15.51
N ILE A 108 -2.85 8.75 15.45
CA ILE A 108 -2.80 9.79 16.48
C ILE A 108 -4.12 10.55 16.53
N LYS A 109 -4.68 10.88 15.36
CA LYS A 109 -5.92 11.67 15.25
C LYS A 109 -7.18 10.87 15.55
N ALA A 110 -7.18 9.57 15.31
CA ALA A 110 -8.36 8.74 15.48
C ALA A 110 -8.50 8.23 16.93
N PRO A 111 -9.74 8.10 17.44
CA PRO A 111 -9.97 7.56 18.77
C PRO A 111 -9.64 6.06 18.85
N ASN A 112 -9.82 5.32 17.75
CA ASN A 112 -9.46 3.90 17.65
C ASN A 112 -8.84 3.56 16.28
N ILE A 113 -8.30 2.34 16.17
CA ILE A 113 -7.61 1.88 14.96
C ILE A 113 -8.53 1.73 13.75
N LYS A 114 -9.81 1.36 13.95
CA LYS A 114 -10.76 1.22 12.84
C LYS A 114 -11.00 2.57 12.22
N ASP A 115 -11.23 3.60 13.03
CA ASP A 115 -11.42 4.98 12.56
C ASP A 115 -10.15 5.55 11.90
N ALA A 116 -8.96 5.04 12.25
CA ALA A 116 -7.69 5.44 11.65
C ALA A 116 -7.49 4.90 10.22
N PHE A 117 -8.01 3.73 9.90
CA PHE A 117 -7.73 3.06 8.61
C PHE A 117 -8.96 2.88 7.73
N LEU A 118 -10.10 2.54 8.33
CA LEU A 118 -11.34 2.37 7.60
C LEU A 118 -11.97 3.72 7.34
N VAL A 119 -12.69 3.82 6.22
CA VAL A 119 -13.41 5.03 5.86
C VAL A 119 -14.90 4.73 5.89
N THR A 120 -15.67 5.58 6.58
CA THR A 120 -17.12 5.43 6.71
C THR A 120 -17.84 6.24 5.63
N ILE A 121 -18.96 5.72 5.14
CA ILE A 121 -19.90 6.52 4.33
C ILE A 121 -20.82 7.22 5.33
N GLY A 122 -20.96 8.54 5.24
CA GLY A 122 -21.84 9.29 6.14
C GLY A 122 -23.29 8.78 6.06
N PHE A 123 -23.96 8.62 7.20
CA PHE A 123 -25.32 8.06 7.32
C PHE A 123 -26.37 8.79 6.46
N ASP A 124 -26.20 10.09 6.19
CA ASP A 124 -27.13 10.89 5.38
C ASP A 124 -26.83 10.87 3.87
N LYS A 125 -25.74 10.22 3.46
CA LYS A 125 -25.35 10.10 2.06
C LYS A 125 -25.55 8.65 1.61
N THR A 126 -26.80 8.22 1.44
CA THR A 126 -27.09 7.06 0.57
C THR A 126 -26.48 7.37 -0.78
N PRO A 127 -25.45 6.63 -1.23
CA PRO A 127 -24.84 6.93 -2.50
C PRO A 127 -25.83 6.48 -3.57
N SER A 128 -26.53 7.43 -4.19
CA SER A 128 -26.86 7.20 -5.58
C SER A 128 -25.50 7.01 -6.26
N HIS A 129 -25.20 5.79 -6.69
CA HIS A 129 -23.95 5.52 -7.40
C HIS A 129 -23.98 6.34 -8.68
N THR A 130 -23.43 7.56 -8.64
CA THR A 130 -23.32 8.38 -9.82
C THR A 130 -22.43 7.62 -10.81
N THR A 131 -22.75 7.76 -12.09
CA THR A 131 -22.00 7.15 -13.20
C THR A 131 -20.50 7.46 -13.08
N THR A 132 -20.15 8.63 -12.56
CA THR A 132 -18.78 9.08 -12.29
C THR A 132 -18.04 8.22 -11.28
N THR A 133 -18.64 7.90 -10.13
CA THR A 133 -17.97 7.04 -9.14
C THR A 133 -17.79 5.62 -9.68
N LYS A 134 -18.75 5.12 -10.48
CA LYS A 134 -18.64 3.81 -11.13
C LYS A 134 -17.53 3.75 -12.18
N TRP A 135 -17.22 4.86 -12.83
CA TRP A 135 -16.13 4.89 -13.79
C TRP A 135 -14.77 4.91 -13.10
N LEU A 136 -14.64 5.63 -11.97
CA LEU A 136 -13.38 5.73 -11.23
C LEU A 136 -12.90 4.39 -10.66
N TYR A 137 -13.76 3.57 -10.04
CA TYR A 137 -13.25 2.27 -9.60
C TYR A 137 -13.00 1.31 -10.75
N TRP A 138 -13.71 1.43 -11.88
CA TRP A 138 -13.41 0.61 -13.06
C TRP A 138 -12.02 0.96 -13.59
N LEU A 139 -11.67 2.24 -13.70
CA LEU A 139 -10.32 2.67 -14.03
C LEU A 139 -9.28 2.20 -13.02
N PHE A 140 -9.57 2.30 -11.73
CA PHE A 140 -8.68 1.82 -10.68
C PHE A 140 -8.47 0.30 -10.79
N GLN A 141 -9.53 -0.48 -10.99
CA GLN A 141 -9.46 -1.92 -11.23
C GLN A 141 -8.64 -2.26 -12.48
N LEU A 142 -8.83 -1.54 -13.59
CA LEU A 142 -8.01 -1.72 -14.78
C LEU A 142 -6.54 -1.41 -14.52
N GLY A 143 -6.24 -0.30 -13.82
CA GLY A 143 -4.88 0.07 -13.43
C GLY A 143 -4.22 -0.99 -12.56
N MET A 144 -4.90 -1.42 -11.50
CA MET A 144 -4.42 -2.50 -10.62
C MET A 144 -4.26 -3.82 -11.36
N GLY A 145 -5.14 -4.12 -12.33
CA GLY A 145 -5.05 -5.31 -13.17
C GLY A 145 -3.85 -5.28 -14.10
N GLY A 146 -3.61 -4.15 -14.76
CA GLY A 146 -2.41 -3.93 -15.58
C GLY A 146 -1.13 -4.06 -14.75
N LEU A 147 -1.10 -3.46 -13.55
CA LEU A 147 0.04 -3.57 -12.63
C LEU A 147 0.25 -5.00 -12.13
N LEU A 148 -0.83 -5.73 -11.81
CA LEU A 148 -0.74 -7.13 -11.42
C LEU A 148 -0.17 -8.01 -12.55
N ILE A 149 -0.65 -7.81 -13.78
CA ILE A 149 -0.11 -8.51 -14.96
C ILE A 149 1.38 -8.18 -15.12
N TYR A 150 1.76 -6.90 -15.03
CA TYR A 150 3.15 -6.46 -15.14
C TYR A 150 4.05 -7.09 -14.06
N TYR A 151 3.58 -7.14 -12.81
CA TYR A 151 4.28 -7.81 -11.71
C TYR A 151 4.45 -9.30 -11.98
N VAL A 152 3.37 -10.01 -12.32
CA VAL A 152 3.43 -11.46 -12.61
C VAL A 152 4.38 -11.76 -13.76
N VAL A 153 4.33 -10.98 -14.84
CA VAL A 153 5.25 -11.13 -15.98
C VAL A 153 6.70 -10.89 -15.56
N SER A 154 6.97 -9.85 -14.75
CA SER A 154 8.31 -9.58 -14.22
C SER A 154 8.85 -10.73 -13.39
N CYS A 155 8.01 -11.33 -12.52
CA CYS A 155 8.38 -12.53 -11.75
C CYS A 155 8.68 -13.74 -12.64
N LEU A 156 7.87 -14.00 -13.68
CA LEU A 156 8.10 -15.11 -14.61
C LEU A 156 9.41 -14.92 -15.39
N ILE A 157 9.68 -13.69 -15.85
CA ILE A 157 10.95 -13.36 -16.50
C ILE A 157 12.11 -13.61 -15.54
N ALA A 158 12.03 -13.13 -14.29
CA ALA A 158 13.06 -13.32 -13.28
C ALA A 158 13.34 -14.80 -13.00
N LEU A 159 12.29 -15.60 -12.78
CA LEU A 159 12.36 -17.04 -12.57
C LEU A 159 13.01 -17.79 -13.75
N SER A 160 12.73 -17.37 -14.98
CA SER A 160 13.33 -17.97 -16.18
C SER A 160 14.76 -17.54 -16.46
N SER A 161 15.17 -16.35 -15.97
CA SER A 161 16.44 -15.71 -16.31
C SER A 161 17.54 -15.96 -15.27
N GLN A 162 17.18 -16.04 -13.99
CA GLN A 162 18.14 -16.11 -12.89
C GLN A 162 17.58 -16.90 -11.71
N SER A 163 18.44 -17.68 -11.03
CA SER A 163 18.06 -18.36 -9.78
C SER A 163 17.64 -17.35 -8.70
N ILE A 164 16.72 -17.75 -7.81
CA ILE A 164 16.28 -16.90 -6.69
C ILE A 164 17.47 -16.50 -5.82
N THR A 165 18.39 -17.44 -5.54
CA THR A 165 19.58 -17.18 -4.72
C THR A 165 20.45 -16.08 -5.31
N SER A 166 20.77 -16.15 -6.59
CA SER A 166 21.58 -15.12 -7.25
C SER A 166 20.84 -13.79 -7.36
N GLY A 167 19.51 -13.81 -7.51
CA GLY A 167 18.69 -12.61 -7.45
C GLY A 167 18.74 -11.93 -6.08
N TRP A 168 18.64 -12.72 -5.02
CA TRP A 168 18.74 -12.23 -3.65
C TRP A 168 20.13 -11.68 -3.32
N GLU A 169 21.19 -12.38 -3.72
CA GLU A 169 22.58 -11.88 -3.58
C GLU A 169 22.76 -10.53 -4.28
N TYR A 170 22.18 -10.38 -5.49
CA TYR A 170 22.20 -9.10 -6.19
C TYR A 170 21.47 -8.01 -5.39
N ILE A 171 20.23 -8.27 -4.96
CA ILE A 171 19.43 -7.32 -4.18
C ILE A 171 20.18 -6.88 -2.92
N GLN A 172 20.88 -7.79 -2.23
CA GLN A 172 21.66 -7.44 -1.03
C GLN A 172 22.91 -6.63 -1.35
N SER A 173 23.53 -6.86 -2.50
CA SER A 173 24.78 -6.20 -2.91
C SER A 173 24.57 -4.80 -3.45
N ASP A 174 23.39 -4.51 -4.01
CA ASP A 174 23.09 -3.24 -4.66
C ASP A 174 22.25 -2.32 -3.75
N PRO A 175 22.73 -1.12 -3.40
CA PRO A 175 22.05 -0.23 -2.45
C PRO A 175 20.62 0.16 -2.86
N TRP A 176 20.39 0.50 -4.12
CA TRP A 176 19.04 0.88 -4.59
C TRP A 176 18.10 -0.31 -4.69
N ALA A 177 18.58 -1.48 -5.14
CA ALA A 177 17.76 -2.70 -5.13
C ALA A 177 17.39 -3.11 -3.70
N TYR A 178 18.34 -3.06 -2.76
CA TYR A 178 18.10 -3.37 -1.35
C TYR A 178 17.10 -2.39 -0.73
N LEU A 179 17.28 -1.09 -0.98
CA LEU A 179 16.37 -0.05 -0.52
C LEU A 179 14.95 -0.27 -1.05
N THR A 180 14.81 -0.56 -2.34
CA THR A 180 13.52 -0.83 -3.01
C THR A 180 12.83 -2.05 -2.39
N PHE A 181 13.58 -3.12 -2.15
CA PHE A 181 13.08 -4.32 -1.48
C PHE A 181 12.58 -4.00 -0.07
N PHE A 182 13.34 -3.22 0.71
CA PHE A 182 12.91 -2.86 2.05
C PHE A 182 11.72 -1.89 2.05
N ASP A 183 11.68 -0.92 1.12
CA ASP A 183 10.53 -0.04 0.91
C ASP A 183 9.26 -0.87 0.62
N ASN A 184 9.38 -1.89 -0.21
CA ASN A 184 8.30 -2.83 -0.50
C ASN A 184 7.78 -3.53 0.77
N LEU A 185 8.66 -3.96 1.68
CA LEU A 185 8.28 -4.53 2.98
C LEU A 185 7.50 -3.54 3.85
N LEU A 186 7.84 -2.25 3.81
CA LEU A 186 7.08 -1.21 4.51
C LEU A 186 5.67 -1.07 3.95
N GLY A 187 5.51 -1.14 2.62
CA GLY A 187 4.21 -1.16 1.97
C GLY A 187 3.36 -2.40 2.34
N ILE A 188 4.00 -3.57 2.39
CA ILE A 188 3.40 -4.83 2.85
C ILE A 188 2.95 -4.72 4.31
N LEU A 189 3.76 -4.11 5.17
CA LEU A 189 3.43 -3.88 6.57
C LEU A 189 2.19 -2.99 6.71
N PHE A 190 2.13 -1.86 5.99
CA PHE A 190 0.95 -1.00 5.97
C PHE A 190 -0.31 -1.77 5.54
N THR A 191 -0.21 -2.48 4.41
CA THR A 191 -1.32 -3.24 3.83
C THR A 191 -1.77 -4.37 4.77
N SER A 192 -0.83 -5.04 5.45
CA SER A 192 -1.13 -6.08 6.43
C SER A 192 -1.99 -5.55 7.58
N VAL A 193 -1.64 -4.38 8.12
CA VAL A 193 -2.44 -3.72 9.17
C VAL A 193 -3.81 -3.34 8.61
N TYR A 194 -3.87 -2.76 7.41
CA TYR A 194 -5.12 -2.40 6.77
C TYR A 194 -6.05 -3.62 6.58
N MET A 195 -5.53 -4.74 6.08
CA MET A 195 -6.27 -6.00 5.92
C MET A 195 -6.77 -6.54 7.27
N ALA A 196 -5.93 -6.53 8.31
CA ALA A 196 -6.32 -6.98 9.64
C ALA A 196 -7.49 -6.16 10.19
N VAL A 197 -7.42 -4.84 10.06
CA VAL A 197 -8.49 -3.94 10.49
C VAL A 197 -9.74 -4.10 9.61
N SER A 198 -9.57 -4.30 8.30
CA SER A 198 -10.65 -4.42 7.32
C SER A 198 -11.39 -5.77 7.38
N GLN A 199 -10.77 -6.85 7.86
CA GLN A 199 -11.38 -8.20 7.86
C GLN A 199 -11.77 -8.69 9.27
N HIS A 200 -11.38 -7.99 10.33
CA HIS A 200 -11.75 -8.32 11.72
C HIS A 200 -13.27 -8.21 12.00
N PRO A 201 -13.95 -9.25 12.51
CA PRO A 201 -13.38 -10.25 13.42
C PRO A 201 -13.03 -11.58 12.76
N LYS A 202 -13.13 -11.72 11.44
CA LYS A 202 -12.87 -12.98 10.72
C LYS A 202 -11.36 -13.21 10.59
N TRP A 203 -10.68 -13.49 11.71
CA TRP A 203 -9.24 -13.70 11.79
C TRP A 203 -8.70 -14.76 10.83
N ILE A 204 -9.50 -15.78 10.49
CA ILE A 204 -9.12 -16.77 9.47
C ILE A 204 -8.85 -16.13 8.11
N HIS A 205 -9.64 -15.10 7.71
CA HIS A 205 -9.38 -14.35 6.48
C HIS A 205 -8.13 -13.48 6.62
N VAL A 206 -7.91 -12.85 7.77
CA VAL A 206 -6.71 -12.05 8.03
C VAL A 206 -5.45 -12.91 7.88
N ILE A 207 -5.44 -14.09 8.50
CA ILE A 207 -4.31 -15.03 8.41
C ILE A 207 -4.10 -15.48 6.96
N GLY A 208 -5.18 -15.84 6.24
CA GLY A 208 -5.09 -16.21 4.83
C GLY A 208 -4.51 -15.09 3.96
N TRP A 209 -4.93 -13.85 4.18
CA TRP A 209 -4.39 -12.68 3.49
C TRP A 209 -2.92 -12.44 3.82
N TRP A 210 -2.53 -12.50 5.09
CA TRP A 210 -1.14 -12.33 5.49
C TRP A 210 -0.23 -13.41 4.90
N LEU A 211 -0.62 -14.68 4.97
CA LEU A 211 0.15 -15.78 4.36
C LEU A 211 0.31 -15.57 2.86
N SER A 212 -0.76 -15.15 2.18
CA SER A 212 -0.70 -14.86 0.74
C SER A 212 0.24 -13.68 0.45
N LEU A 213 0.12 -12.59 1.20
CA LEU A 213 0.93 -11.37 1.03
C LEU A 213 2.42 -11.65 1.25
N TRP A 214 2.76 -12.50 2.21
CA TRP A 214 4.15 -12.94 2.45
C TRP A 214 4.70 -13.81 1.31
N LEU A 215 3.86 -14.60 0.65
CA LEU A 215 4.28 -15.50 -0.43
C LEU A 215 4.32 -14.83 -1.81
N LEU A 216 3.39 -13.89 -2.06
CA LEU A 216 3.10 -13.35 -3.38
C LEU A 216 3.22 -11.81 -3.45
N GLY A 217 3.73 -11.18 -2.39
CA GLY A 217 3.97 -9.75 -2.32
C GLY A 217 2.71 -8.90 -2.48
N ASN A 218 2.87 -7.69 -2.99
CA ASN A 218 1.78 -6.76 -3.30
C ASN A 218 0.91 -7.19 -4.49
N GLY A 219 1.23 -8.27 -5.21
CA GLY A 219 0.25 -8.94 -6.09
C GLY A 219 -1.05 -9.26 -5.34
N VAL A 220 -0.96 -9.64 -4.07
CA VAL A 220 -2.11 -9.88 -3.19
C VAL A 220 -2.82 -8.59 -2.82
N THR A 221 -2.09 -7.48 -2.65
CA THR A 221 -2.66 -6.15 -2.46
C THR A 221 -3.55 -5.76 -3.64
N ALA A 222 -3.16 -6.07 -4.88
CA ALA A 222 -4.00 -5.86 -6.05
C ALA A 222 -5.27 -6.72 -6.02
N ILE A 223 -5.16 -8.02 -5.74
CA ILE A 223 -6.30 -8.93 -5.63
C ILE A 223 -7.27 -8.45 -4.53
N PHE A 224 -6.73 -8.01 -3.40
CA PHE A 224 -7.51 -7.45 -2.31
C PHE A 224 -8.22 -6.15 -2.74
N ALA A 225 -7.53 -5.27 -3.47
CA ALA A 225 -8.13 -4.05 -4.03
C ALA A 225 -9.30 -4.36 -4.99
N PHE A 226 -9.17 -5.41 -5.82
CA PHE A 226 -10.27 -5.92 -6.63
C PHE A 226 -11.44 -6.39 -5.78
N GLN A 227 -11.17 -7.16 -4.72
CA GLN A 227 -12.20 -7.63 -3.79
C GLN A 227 -12.94 -6.45 -3.13
N LEU A 228 -12.21 -5.43 -2.66
CA LEU A 228 -12.80 -4.23 -2.05
C LEU A 228 -13.72 -3.49 -3.02
N CYS A 229 -13.27 -3.30 -4.26
CA CYS A 229 -14.08 -2.68 -5.30
C CYS A 229 -15.29 -3.56 -5.64
N TRP A 230 -15.12 -4.87 -5.83
CA TRP A 230 -16.20 -5.79 -6.17
C TRP A 230 -17.29 -5.82 -5.10
N ARG A 231 -16.93 -5.94 -3.81
CA ARG A 231 -17.89 -5.91 -2.69
C ARG A 231 -18.72 -4.63 -2.71
N LYS A 232 -18.07 -3.50 -2.99
CA LYS A 232 -18.74 -2.20 -3.09
C LYS A 232 -19.70 -2.09 -4.28
N TYR A 233 -19.42 -2.73 -5.42
CA TYR A 233 -20.27 -2.67 -6.61
C TYR A 233 -21.40 -3.68 -6.64
N SER A 234 -21.09 -4.93 -6.32
CA SER A 234 -22.00 -6.06 -6.57
C SER A 234 -22.99 -6.27 -5.43
N ILE A 235 -22.56 -6.01 -4.19
CA ILE A 235 -23.35 -6.34 -3.00
C ILE A 235 -24.04 -5.08 -2.45
N GLY A 236 -23.62 -3.88 -2.88
CA GLY A 236 -24.03 -2.62 -2.24
C GLY A 236 -23.60 -2.56 -0.77
N GLU A 237 -22.76 -3.51 -0.33
CA GLU A 237 -22.07 -3.45 0.94
C GLU A 237 -21.15 -2.24 0.85
N SER A 238 -21.55 -1.20 1.55
CA SER A 238 -20.60 -0.22 2.01
C SER A 238 -19.38 -0.97 2.57
N LEU A 239 -18.16 -0.55 2.22
CA LEU A 239 -16.91 -0.99 2.89
C LEU A 239 -16.93 -0.78 4.42
N VAL A 240 -18.02 -0.20 4.92
CA VAL A 240 -18.46 -0.02 6.29
C VAL A 240 -18.77 -1.37 6.92
N TYR A 241 -18.05 -1.64 7.99
CA TYR A 241 -18.52 -2.55 9.03
C TYR A 241 -19.92 -2.11 9.46
N ARG A 242 -20.93 -2.96 9.25
CA ARG A 242 -22.05 -2.98 10.20
C ARG A 242 -21.46 -3.47 11.52
N GLU A 243 -21.58 -2.65 12.56
CA GLU A 243 -21.25 -3.03 13.94
C GLU A 243 -21.97 -4.33 14.32
#